data_AF-A0AB35XYH0-F1
#
_entry.id   AF-A0AB35XYH0-F1
#
_cell.length_a   1.000
_cell.length_b   1.000
_cell.length_c   1.000
_cell.angle_alpha   90.00
_cell.angle_beta   90.00
_cell.angle_gamma   90.00
#
_symmetry.space_group_name_H-M   'P 1'
#
loop_
_entity.id
_entity.type
_entity.pdbx_description
1 polymer ?
#
loop_
_entity_poly.entity_id
_entity_poly.type
_entity_poly.pdbx_seq_one_letter_code
_entity_poly.pdbx_strand_id
1 'polypeptide(L)'
;MNVNELLDTIEDALEEGANVPLSGGKKIVDVEQIRDYLDEIRANLPGELRQAQQIVNDRAQIVETANAQAQAIVKKAEERARILVSEAEIVKAAQQRAGEITTAAQNEARTLRQTVTDYCDNMLKNTEETMVENAAQVKNVRANLRQNAKKNG
;
A
#
# COMPACT_ATOMS: atom_id res chain seq x y z
N MET A 1 -54.48 -6.19 8.78
CA MET A 1 -54.43 -7.60 8.38
C MET A 1 -53.79 -7.60 6.99
N ASN A 2 -52.71 -8.35 6.77
CA ASN A 2 -52.10 -8.41 5.43
C ASN A 2 -52.97 -9.28 4.50
N VAL A 3 -52.70 -9.26 3.19
CA VAL A 3 -53.53 -10.03 2.24
C VAL A 3 -53.57 -11.53 2.57
N ASN A 4 -52.47 -12.13 3.03
CA ASN A 4 -52.45 -13.54 3.43
C ASN A 4 -53.29 -13.79 4.68
N GLU A 5 -53.21 -12.94 5.70
CA GLU A 5 -54.01 -13.07 6.92
C GLU A 5 -55.52 -12.97 6.62
N LEU A 6 -55.91 -12.14 5.64
CA LEU A 6 -57.30 -12.05 5.18
C LEU A 6 -57.73 -13.30 4.41
N LEU A 7 -56.84 -13.88 3.61
CA LEU A 7 -57.08 -15.14 2.91
C LEU A 7 -57.24 -16.30 3.90
N ASP A 8 -56.37 -16.38 4.91
CA ASP A 8 -56.44 -17.37 5.99
C ASP A 8 -57.77 -17.24 6.76
N THR A 9 -58.18 -16.01 7.07
CA THR A 9 -59.46 -15.75 7.76
C THR A 9 -60.68 -16.16 6.92
N ILE A 10 -60.61 -15.99 5.59
CA ILE A 10 -61.64 -16.47 4.66
C ILE A 10 -61.66 -18.00 4.64
N GLU A 11 -60.50 -18.66 4.60
CA GLU A 11 -60.39 -20.13 4.65
C GLU A 11 -60.99 -20.69 5.94
N ASP A 12 -60.62 -20.12 7.10
CA ASP A 12 -61.16 -20.52 8.41
C ASP A 12 -62.68 -20.36 8.45
N ALA A 13 -63.23 -19.24 7.97
CA ALA A 13 -64.67 -19.01 7.93
C ALA A 13 -65.42 -20.02 7.03
N LEU A 14 -64.80 -20.46 5.93
CA LEU A 14 -65.34 -21.48 5.04
C LEU A 14 -65.22 -22.89 5.64
N GLU A 15 -64.19 -23.15 6.46
CA GLU A 15 -64.01 -24.41 7.17
C GLU A 15 -64.94 -24.55 8.38
N GLU A 16 -65.18 -23.47 9.13
CA GLU A 16 -66.01 -23.48 10.33
C GLU A 16 -67.52 -23.35 10.04
N GLY A 17 -67.90 -23.02 8.80
CA GLY A 17 -69.30 -22.85 8.39
C GLY A 17 -70.18 -24.08 8.69
N ALA A 18 -71.36 -23.83 9.25
CA ALA A 18 -72.28 -24.90 9.68
C ALA A 18 -72.82 -25.70 8.49
N ASN A 19 -72.81 -27.03 8.57
CA ASN A 19 -73.32 -27.90 7.52
C ASN A 19 -74.86 -27.82 7.40
N VAL A 20 -75.36 -27.72 6.18
CA VAL A 20 -76.80 -27.77 5.89
C VAL A 20 -77.26 -29.23 5.72
N PRO A 21 -78.24 -29.74 6.51
CA PRO A 21 -78.73 -31.11 6.37
C PRO A 21 -79.32 -31.41 4.98
N LEU A 22 -79.14 -32.64 4.49
CA LEU A 22 -79.64 -33.10 3.18
C LEU A 22 -79.15 -32.29 1.95
N SER A 23 -78.16 -31.42 2.12
CA SER A 23 -77.66 -30.52 1.05
C SER A 23 -76.52 -31.10 0.20
N GLY A 24 -76.00 -32.28 0.56
CA GLY A 24 -74.82 -32.87 -0.09
C GLY A 24 -73.49 -32.22 0.31
N GLY A 25 -73.39 -31.66 1.52
CA GLY A 25 -72.13 -31.10 2.05
C GLY A 25 -71.97 -29.57 1.91
N LYS A 26 -73.05 -28.83 1.66
CA LYS A 26 -73.02 -27.37 1.65
C LYS A 26 -72.91 -26.82 3.07
N LYS A 27 -72.16 -25.72 3.22
CA LYS A 27 -72.01 -24.97 4.46
C LYS A 27 -72.71 -23.62 4.40
N ILE A 28 -73.17 -23.15 5.55
CA ILE A 28 -73.68 -21.79 5.75
C ILE A 28 -72.50 -20.90 6.10
N VAL A 29 -72.37 -19.80 5.38
CA VAL A 29 -71.34 -18.77 5.57
C VAL A 29 -71.96 -17.39 5.45
N ASP A 30 -71.42 -16.44 6.19
CA ASP A 30 -71.80 -15.03 6.08
C ASP A 30 -71.17 -14.43 4.81
N VAL A 31 -72.02 -14.13 3.84
CA VAL A 31 -71.60 -13.61 2.55
C VAL A 31 -71.15 -12.14 2.65
N GLU A 32 -71.69 -11.36 3.58
CA GLU A 32 -71.25 -9.97 3.78
C GLU A 32 -69.85 -9.92 4.37
N GLN A 33 -69.59 -10.73 5.40
CA GLN A 33 -68.26 -10.82 6.03
C GLN A 33 -67.18 -11.25 5.02
N ILE A 34 -67.45 -12.27 4.20
CA ILE A 34 -66.51 -12.74 3.17
C ILE A 34 -66.30 -11.66 2.09
N ARG A 35 -67.34 -10.91 1.73
CA ARG A 35 -67.22 -9.79 0.77
C ARG A 35 -66.34 -8.67 1.31
N ASP A 36 -66.50 -8.32 2.58
CA ASP A 36 -65.68 -7.27 3.21
C ASP A 36 -64.20 -7.65 3.18
N TYR A 37 -63.85 -8.89 3.51
CA TYR A 37 -62.47 -9.39 3.41
C TYR A 37 -61.94 -9.39 1.97
N LEU A 38 -62.76 -9.78 0.99
CA LEU A 38 -62.38 -9.75 -0.42
C LEU A 38 -62.15 -8.32 -0.93
N ASP A 39 -62.93 -7.34 -0.47
CA ASP A 39 -62.77 -5.94 -0.85
C ASP A 39 -61.53 -5.33 -0.19
N GLU A 40 -61.22 -5.71 1.05
CA GLU A 40 -59.97 -5.31 1.72
C GLU A 40 -58.73 -5.92 1.02
N ILE A 41 -58.79 -7.18 0.59
CA ILE A 41 -57.76 -7.82 -0.24
C ILE A 41 -57.59 -7.04 -1.55
N ARG A 42 -58.68 -6.72 -2.26
CA ARG A 42 -58.61 -5.97 -3.53
C ARG A 42 -58.04 -4.57 -3.37
N ALA A 43 -58.29 -3.92 -2.24
CA ALA A 43 -57.74 -2.60 -1.94
C ALA A 43 -56.23 -2.65 -1.68
N ASN A 44 -55.74 -3.68 -0.97
CA ASN A 44 -54.36 -3.76 -0.48
C ASN A 44 -53.40 -4.50 -1.44
N LEU A 45 -53.87 -5.53 -2.17
CA LEU A 45 -53.05 -6.36 -3.05
C LEU A 45 -52.27 -5.57 -4.13
N PRO A 46 -52.84 -4.54 -4.81
CA PRO A 46 -52.08 -3.75 -5.77
C PRO A 46 -50.94 -2.95 -5.14
N GLY A 47 -51.03 -2.61 -3.86
CA GLY A 47 -49.96 -1.95 -3.10
C GLY A 47 -48.81 -2.91 -2.82
N GLU A 48 -49.12 -4.09 -2.27
CA GLU A 48 -48.14 -5.12 -1.96
C GLU A 48 -47.40 -5.62 -3.21
N LEU A 49 -48.10 -5.82 -4.33
CA LEU A 49 -47.49 -6.21 -5.60
C LEU A 49 -46.52 -5.15 -6.14
N ARG A 50 -46.87 -3.86 -6.04
CA ARG A 50 -45.97 -2.76 -6.43
C ARG A 50 -44.72 -2.71 -5.56
N GLN A 51 -44.88 -2.90 -4.25
CA GLN A 51 -43.77 -2.93 -3.32
C GLN A 51 -42.83 -4.14 -3.59
N ALA A 52 -43.38 -5.32 -3.84
CA ALA A 52 -42.61 -6.49 -4.23
C ALA A 52 -41.82 -6.25 -5.52
N GLN A 53 -42.46 -5.65 -6.54
CA GLN A 53 -41.80 -5.30 -7.79
C GLN A 53 -40.65 -4.29 -7.59
N GLN A 54 -40.84 -3.29 -6.72
CA GLN A 54 -39.79 -2.33 -6.36
C GLN A 54 -38.60 -3.02 -5.67
N ILE A 55 -38.86 -3.88 -4.68
CA ILE A 55 -37.80 -4.63 -3.99
C ILE A 55 -36.97 -5.47 -4.97
N VAL A 56 -37.63 -6.13 -5.93
CA VAL A 56 -36.96 -6.91 -6.97
C VAL A 56 -36.09 -6.03 -7.87
N ASN A 57 -36.59 -4.86 -8.29
CA ASN A 57 -35.84 -3.93 -9.11
C ASN A 57 -34.63 -3.33 -8.37
N ASP A 58 -34.83 -2.91 -7.12
CA ASP A 58 -33.79 -2.33 -6.27
C ASP A 58 -32.65 -3.32 -6.03
N ARG A 59 -32.96 -4.62 -5.92
CA ARG A 59 -31.93 -5.66 -5.74
C ARG A 59 -30.91 -5.67 -6.88
N ALA A 60 -31.35 -5.55 -8.12
CA ALA A 60 -30.44 -5.53 -9.27
C ALA A 60 -29.52 -4.29 -9.21
N GLN A 61 -30.10 -3.12 -8.91
CA GLN A 61 -29.38 -1.87 -8.81
C GLN A 61 -28.37 -1.85 -7.63
N ILE A 62 -28.74 -2.46 -6.49
CA ILE A 62 -27.85 -2.61 -5.34
C ILE A 62 -26.62 -3.43 -5.71
N VAL A 63 -26.81 -4.57 -6.37
CA VAL A 63 -25.70 -5.44 -6.79
C VAL A 63 -24.79 -4.74 -7.80
N GLU A 64 -25.36 -4.04 -8.77
CA GLU A 64 -24.59 -3.27 -9.75
C GLU A 64 -23.76 -2.17 -9.07
N THR A 65 -24.38 -1.40 -8.18
CA THR A 65 -23.71 -0.33 -7.44
C THR A 65 -22.60 -0.87 -6.55
N ALA A 66 -22.84 -1.98 -5.85
CA ALA A 66 -21.84 -2.64 -5.02
C ALA A 66 -20.65 -3.14 -5.85
N ASN A 67 -20.90 -3.72 -7.02
CA ASN A 67 -19.84 -4.16 -7.93
C ASN A 67 -19.02 -2.98 -8.46
N ALA A 68 -19.66 -1.88 -8.86
CA ALA A 68 -18.98 -0.68 -9.31
C ALA A 68 -18.10 -0.08 -8.20
N GLN A 69 -18.61 -0.01 -6.96
CA GLN A 69 -17.84 0.45 -5.81
C GLN A 69 -16.65 -0.47 -5.50
N ALA A 70 -16.85 -1.80 -5.54
CA ALA A 70 -15.78 -2.77 -5.33
C ALA A 70 -14.67 -2.61 -6.37
N GLN A 71 -15.02 -2.49 -7.65
CA GLN A 71 -14.05 -2.24 -8.73
C GLN A 71 -13.29 -0.92 -8.53
N ALA A 72 -13.97 0.15 -8.11
CA ALA A 72 -13.33 1.43 -7.83
C ALA A 72 -12.33 1.31 -6.65
N ILE A 73 -12.68 0.57 -5.61
CA ILE A 73 -11.79 0.33 -4.46
C ILE A 73 -10.55 -0.45 -4.89
N VAL A 74 -10.74 -1.54 -5.65
CA VAL A 74 -9.62 -2.37 -6.15
C VAL A 74 -8.69 -1.53 -7.01
N LYS A 75 -9.22 -0.78 -7.98
CA LYS A 75 -8.42 0.09 -8.85
C LYS A 75 -7.62 1.12 -8.05
N LYS A 76 -8.23 1.75 -7.04
CA LYS A 76 -7.56 2.72 -6.16
C LYS A 76 -6.47 2.06 -5.32
N ALA A 77 -6.68 0.82 -4.84
CA ALA A 77 -5.69 0.07 -4.09
C ALA A 77 -4.50 -0.33 -4.96
N GLU A 78 -4.74 -0.80 -6.18
CA GLU A 78 -3.69 -1.15 -7.15
C GLU A 78 -2.83 0.06 -7.52
N GLU A 79 -3.46 1.22 -7.74
CA GLU A 79 -2.73 2.45 -8.07
C GLU A 79 -1.84 2.91 -6.91
N ARG A 80 -2.35 2.86 -5.66
CA ARG A 80 -1.55 3.13 -4.47
C ARG A 80 -0.40 2.14 -4.30
N ALA A 81 -0.63 0.86 -4.55
CA ALA A 81 0.41 -0.16 -4.47
C ALA A 81 1.52 0.10 -5.49
N ARG A 82 1.18 0.47 -6.73
CA ARG A 82 2.17 0.84 -7.75
C ARG A 82 3.02 2.04 -7.34
N ILE A 83 2.41 3.08 -6.78
CA ILE A 83 3.15 4.27 -6.30
C ILE A 83 4.12 3.86 -5.18
N LEU A 84 3.67 3.11 -4.19
CA LEU A 84 4.51 2.67 -3.07
C LEU A 84 5.69 1.79 -3.52
N VAL A 85 5.46 0.88 -4.46
CA VAL A 85 6.53 0.04 -5.02
C VAL A 85 7.54 0.91 -5.78
N SER A 86 7.08 1.84 -6.61
CA SER A 86 7.94 2.77 -7.34
C SER A 86 8.78 3.63 -6.39
N GLU A 87 8.16 4.21 -5.35
CA GLU A 87 8.87 4.97 -4.33
C GLU A 87 9.90 4.12 -3.58
N ALA A 88 9.55 2.89 -3.21
CA ALA A 88 10.46 1.96 -2.55
C ALA A 88 11.66 1.59 -3.45
N GLU A 89 11.43 1.37 -4.75
CA GLU A 89 12.50 1.12 -5.73
C GLU A 89 13.42 2.32 -5.89
N ILE A 90 12.86 3.53 -5.97
CA ILE A 90 13.64 4.78 -6.04
C ILE A 90 14.48 4.96 -4.77
N VAL A 91 13.90 4.74 -3.59
CA VAL A 91 14.62 4.85 -2.30
C VAL A 91 15.75 3.81 -2.23
N LYS A 92 15.49 2.56 -2.64
CA LYS A 92 16.51 1.51 -2.67
C LYS A 92 17.66 1.86 -3.62
N ALA A 93 17.36 2.35 -4.83
CA ALA A 93 18.36 2.78 -5.79
C ALA A 93 19.17 3.99 -5.27
N ALA A 94 18.52 4.95 -4.61
CA ALA A 94 19.18 6.09 -3.99
C ALA A 94 20.13 5.66 -2.86
N GLN A 95 19.69 4.73 -2.00
CA GLN A 95 20.51 4.17 -0.92
C GLN A 95 21.72 3.41 -1.47
N GLN A 96 21.55 2.59 -2.50
CA GLN A 96 22.65 1.90 -3.14
C GLN A 96 23.68 2.89 -3.71
N ARG A 97 23.22 3.89 -4.46
CA ARG A 97 24.09 4.92 -5.03
C ARG A 97 24.81 5.74 -3.96
N ALA A 98 24.15 6.04 -2.84
CA ALA A 98 24.78 6.69 -1.70
C ALA A 98 25.88 5.80 -1.07
N GLY A 99 25.64 4.50 -0.95
CA GLY A 99 26.64 3.53 -0.50
C GLY A 99 27.85 3.45 -1.43
N GLU A 100 27.62 3.46 -2.74
CA GLU A 100 28.68 3.49 -3.75
C GLU A 100 29.52 4.78 -3.67
N ILE A 101 28.87 5.94 -3.56
CA ILE A 101 29.55 7.24 -3.41
C ILE A 101 30.40 7.28 -2.14
N THR A 102 29.85 6.84 -1.00
CA THR A 102 30.58 6.84 0.27
C THR A 102 31.77 5.89 0.23
N THR A 103 31.62 4.70 -0.36
CA THR A 103 32.72 3.75 -0.55
C THR A 103 33.80 4.32 -1.47
N ALA A 104 33.41 4.92 -2.60
CA ALA A 104 34.34 5.57 -3.52
C ALA A 104 35.11 6.70 -2.85
N ALA A 105 34.42 7.59 -2.13
CA ALA A 105 35.04 8.69 -1.40
C ALA A 105 36.00 8.21 -0.30
N GLN A 106 35.66 7.13 0.42
CA GLN A 106 36.55 6.53 1.42
C GLN A 106 37.82 5.95 0.79
N ASN A 107 37.66 5.23 -0.32
CA ASN A 107 38.79 4.66 -1.06
C ASN A 107 39.70 5.76 -1.62
N GLU A 108 39.12 6.79 -2.23
CA GLU A 108 39.87 7.93 -2.75
C GLU A 108 40.61 8.68 -1.63
N ALA A 109 39.95 8.93 -0.50
CA ALA A 109 40.58 9.55 0.66
C ALA A 109 41.73 8.70 1.24
N ARG A 110 41.61 7.37 1.22
CA ARG A 110 42.69 6.46 1.64
C ARG A 110 43.88 6.54 0.68
N THR A 111 43.62 6.44 -0.61
CA THR A 111 44.64 6.55 -1.66
C THR A 111 45.35 7.89 -1.58
N LEU A 112 44.61 8.99 -1.46
CA LEU A 112 45.17 10.34 -1.34
C LEU A 112 46.10 10.46 -0.11
N ARG A 113 45.69 9.95 1.06
CA ARG A 113 46.55 9.96 2.26
C ARG A 113 47.84 9.18 2.04
N GLN A 114 47.77 8.02 1.40
CA GLN A 114 48.97 7.22 1.09
C GLN A 114 49.88 7.98 0.12
N THR A 115 49.35 8.47 -1.00
CA THR A 115 50.10 9.26 -1.98
C THR A 115 50.78 10.49 -1.36
N VAL A 116 50.07 11.22 -0.50
CA VAL A 116 50.64 12.40 0.19
C VAL A 116 51.74 11.98 1.17
N THR A 117 51.54 10.89 1.91
CA THR A 117 52.54 10.36 2.84
C THR A 117 53.81 9.96 2.10
N ASP A 118 53.68 9.20 1.01
CA ASP A 118 54.80 8.75 0.18
C ASP A 118 55.52 9.94 -0.46
N TYR A 119 54.78 10.97 -0.90
CA TYR A 119 55.37 12.19 -1.44
C TYR A 119 56.19 12.94 -0.39
N CYS A 120 55.63 13.13 0.82
CA CYS A 120 56.34 13.77 1.93
C CYS A 120 57.59 13.00 2.34
N ASP A 121 57.50 11.67 2.45
CA ASP A 121 58.62 10.80 2.82
C ASP A 121 59.76 10.90 1.80
N ASN A 122 59.45 10.82 0.49
CA ASN A 122 60.44 10.98 -0.56
C ASN A 122 61.10 12.37 -0.55
N MET A 123 60.33 13.44 -0.30
CA MET A 123 60.87 14.79 -0.21
C MET A 123 61.81 14.94 1.00
N LEU A 124 61.42 14.40 2.16
CA LEU A 124 62.25 14.40 3.36
C LEU A 124 63.52 13.58 3.17
N LYS A 125 63.42 12.40 2.56
CA LYS A 125 64.57 11.55 2.21
C LYS A 125 65.56 12.29 1.30
N ASN A 126 65.09 12.89 0.21
CA ASN A 126 65.96 13.66 -0.69
C ASN A 126 66.64 14.83 0.03
N THR A 127 65.92 15.48 0.96
CA THR A 127 66.47 16.56 1.78
C THR A 127 67.55 16.04 2.73
N GLU A 128 67.29 14.90 3.40
CA GLU A 128 68.25 14.23 4.27
C GLU A 128 69.53 13.86 3.51
N GLU A 129 69.40 13.20 2.35
CA GLU A 129 70.53 12.82 1.49
C GLU A 129 71.38 14.04 1.10
N THR A 130 70.72 15.13 0.67
CA THR A 130 71.39 16.39 0.33
C THR A 130 72.13 17.00 1.53
N MET A 131 71.54 16.94 2.73
CA MET A 131 72.20 17.45 3.94
C MET A 131 73.42 16.60 4.34
N VAL A 132 73.35 15.28 4.18
CA VAL A 132 74.48 14.36 4.43
C VAL A 132 75.63 14.67 3.47
N GLU A 133 75.35 14.84 2.18
CA GLU A 133 76.35 15.21 1.17
C GLU A 133 76.99 16.56 1.49
N ASN A 134 76.18 17.58 1.81
CA ASN A 134 76.68 18.90 2.20
C ASN A 134 77.57 18.84 3.45
N ALA A 135 77.18 18.06 4.46
CA ALA A 135 77.99 17.86 5.66
C ALA A 135 79.32 17.17 5.35
N ALA A 136 79.33 16.19 4.43
CA ALA A 136 80.55 15.54 3.97
C ALA A 136 81.48 16.52 3.24
N GLN A 137 80.94 17.37 2.37
CA GLN A 137 81.71 18.43 1.70
C GLN A 137 82.34 19.40 2.72
N VAL A 138 81.59 19.86 3.72
CA VAL A 138 82.12 20.73 4.78
C VAL A 138 83.25 20.04 5.56
N LYS A 139 83.10 18.75 5.90
CA LYS A 139 84.17 17.97 6.56
C LYS A 139 85.43 17.91 5.69
N ASN A 140 85.28 17.65 4.39
CA ASN A 140 86.40 17.61 3.44
C ASN A 140 87.11 18.97 3.34
N VAL A 141 86.38 20.07 3.20
CA VAL A 141 86.96 21.43 3.18
C VAL A 141 87.72 21.73 4.48
N ARG A 142 87.16 21.40 5.65
CA ARG A 142 87.84 21.57 6.94
C ARG A 142 89.12 20.73 7.05
N ALA A 143 89.11 19.49 6.56
CA ALA A 143 90.27 18.62 6.56
C ALA A 143 91.40 19.18 5.67
N ASN A 144 91.06 19.66 4.47
CA ASN A 144 91.99 20.28 3.53
C ASN A 144 92.63 21.55 4.12
N LEU A 145 91.84 22.44 4.74
CA LEU A 145 92.36 23.63 5.41
C LEU A 145 93.34 23.29 6.54
N ARG A 146 93.03 22.27 7.36
CA ARG A 146 93.93 21.80 8.42
C ARG A 146 95.24 21.22 7.88
N GLN A 147 95.18 20.46 6.79
CA GLN A 147 96.40 19.94 6.16
C GLN A 147 97.26 21.07 5.57
N ASN A 148 96.64 22.06 4.92
CA ASN A 148 97.36 23.20 4.36
C ASN A 148 98.01 24.06 5.47
N ALA A 149 97.33 24.27 6.59
CA ALA A 149 97.90 24.96 7.75
C ALA A 149 99.13 24.25 8.33
N LYS A 150 99.16 22.91 8.34
CA LYS A 150 100.31 22.12 8.79
C LYS A 150 101.49 22.10 7.81
N LYS A 151 101.26 22.40 6.53
CA LYS A 151 102.32 22.43 5.50
C LYS A 151 103.02 23.80 5.42
N ASN A 152 102.35 24.86 5.88
CA ASN A 152 102.79 26.26 5.71
C ASN A 152 103.27 26.92 7.02
N GLY A 153 103.45 26.14 8.10
CA GLY A 153 104.04 26.59 9.37
C GLY A 153 105.10 25.59 9.81
#